data_AF-A0A3D0C8U3-F1
#
_entry.id   AF-A0A3D0C8U3-F1
#
_cell.length_a   1.000
_cell.length_b   1.000
_cell.length_c   1.000
_cell.angle_alpha   90.00
_cell.angle_beta   90.00
_cell.angle_gamma   90.00
#
_symmetry.space_group_name_H-M   'P 1'
#
loop_
_entity.id
_entity.type
_entity.pdbx_description
1 polymer ?
#
loop_
_entity_poly.entity_id
_entity_poly.type
_entity_poly.pdbx_seq_one_letter_code
_entity_poly.pdbx_strand_id
1 'polypeptide(L)' 'NTLEFSAVAGRMAYIVFSADSYPKLLNNYVDVTGKQPLPPRWSLGNYASRFGYRNEKEVRDTVNKFIDL' A
#
# COMPACT_ATOMS: atom_id res chain seq x y z
N ASN A 1 15.68 -6.62 26.47
CA ASN A 1 14.55 -7.03 25.61
C ASN A 1 15.02 -8.08 24.63
N THR A 2 14.32 -9.22 24.56
CA THR A 2 14.62 -10.33 23.65
C THR A 2 13.42 -10.52 22.72
N LEU A 3 13.66 -10.61 21.42
CA LEU A 3 12.66 -10.96 20.41
C LEU A 3 12.90 -12.40 19.97
N GLU A 4 11.85 -13.20 19.94
CA GLU A 4 11.87 -14.60 19.51
C GLU A 4 10.88 -14.79 18.36
N PHE A 5 11.27 -15.56 17.35
CA PHE A 5 10.43 -15.89 16.20
C PHE A 5 10.49 -17.40 15.93
N SER A 6 9.33 -18.03 15.80
CA SER A 6 9.17 -19.47 15.55
C SER A 6 8.14 -19.73 14.45
N ALA A 7 8.31 -20.84 13.73
CA ALA A 7 7.42 -21.29 12.67
C ALA A 7 7.27 -22.81 12.73
N VAL A 8 6.11 -23.33 12.31
CA VAL A 8 5.79 -24.78 12.39
C VAL A 8 6.69 -25.61 11.46
N ALA A 9 7.05 -25.08 10.29
CA ALA A 9 7.94 -25.71 9.33
C ALA A 9 8.53 -24.67 8.37
N GLY A 10 9.49 -25.08 7.55
CA GLY A 10 10.15 -24.22 6.56
C GLY A 10 11.56 -23.79 6.97
N ARG A 11 12.31 -23.24 6.01
CA ARG A 11 13.67 -22.73 6.25
C ARG A 11 13.61 -21.36 6.91
N MET A 12 14.30 -21.22 8.03
CA MET A 12 14.55 -19.93 8.67
C MET A 12 15.69 -19.23 7.93
N ALA A 13 15.39 -18.12 7.28
CA ALA A 13 16.37 -17.29 6.59
C ALA A 13 16.18 -15.84 7.02
N TYR A 14 17.28 -15.18 7.39
CA TYR A 14 17.27 -13.82 7.88
C TYR A 14 18.08 -12.93 6.95
N ILE A 15 17.55 -11.75 6.65
CA ILE A 15 18.26 -10.68 5.96
C ILE A 15 18.22 -9.47 6.88
N VAL A 16 19.39 -8.92 7.21
CA VAL A 16 19.54 -7.78 8.10
C VAL A 16 19.99 -6.58 7.28
N PHE A 17 19.28 -5.47 7.44
CA PHE A 17 19.57 -4.20 6.76
C PHE A 17 19.98 -3.16 7.80
N SER A 18 21.01 -2.38 7.49
CA SER A 18 21.45 -1.24 8.30
C SER A 18 21.84 -0.06 7.40
N ALA A 19 21.71 1.16 7.92
CA ALA A 19 22.13 2.38 7.26
C ALA A 19 22.22 3.54 8.26
N ASP A 20 22.96 4.58 7.89
CA ASP A 20 23.16 5.79 8.70
C ASP A 20 21.93 6.73 8.71
N SER A 21 20.91 6.43 7.89
CA SER A 21 19.67 7.20 7.82
C SER A 21 18.48 6.34 7.42
N TYR A 22 17.27 6.73 7.85
CA TYR A 22 16.03 6.04 7.51
C TYR A 22 15.79 5.92 6.00
N PRO A 23 15.99 6.96 5.16
CA PRO A 23 15.81 6.82 3.71
C PRO A 23 16.72 5.77 3.09
N LYS A 24 17.99 5.70 3.53
CA LYS A 24 18.95 4.71 3.03
C LYS A 24 18.62 3.30 3.51
N LEU A 25 18.13 3.17 4.74
CA LEU A 25 17.66 1.88 5.27
C LEU A 25 16.50 1.33 4.43
N LEU A 26 15.51 2.18 4.10
CA LEU A 26 14.37 1.79 3.28
C LEU A 26 14.81 1.40 1.86
N ASN A 27 15.74 2.13 1.25
CA ASN A 27 16.29 1.79 -0.05
C ASN A 27 16.97 0.41 -0.04
N ASN A 28 17.81 0.13 0.96
CA ASN A 28 18.48 -1.17 1.10
C ASN A 28 17.46 -2.32 1.22
N TYR A 29 16.36 -2.10 1.94
CA TYR A 29 15.29 -3.08 2.08
C TYR A 29 14.58 -3.35 0.74
N VAL A 30 14.13 -2.30 0.04
CA VAL A 30 13.37 -2.45 -1.21
C VAL A 30 14.23 -2.85 -2.41
N ASP A 31 15.55 -2.66 -2.37
CA ASP A 31 16.47 -3.20 -3.37
C ASP A 31 16.46 -4.73 -3.38
N VAL A 32 16.14 -5.38 -2.24
CA VAL A 32 16.04 -6.84 -2.13
C VAL A 32 14.59 -7.31 -2.26
N THR A 33 13.61 -6.64 -1.64
CA THR A 33 12.21 -7.07 -1.67
C THR A 33 11.44 -6.61 -2.90
N GLY A 34 12.00 -5.67 -3.67
CA GLY A 34 11.37 -5.05 -4.83
C GLY A 34 10.89 -3.62 -4.55
N LYS A 35 11.10 -2.74 -5.52
CA LYS A 35 10.62 -1.34 -5.50
C LYS A 35 9.16 -1.29 -5.92
N GLN A 36 8.41 -0.36 -5.31
CA GLN A 36 7.03 -0.10 -5.69
C GLN A 36 6.96 0.37 -7.16
N PRO A 37 6.11 -0.22 -8.01
CA PRO A 37 5.89 0.29 -9.36
C PRO A 37 5.32 1.71 -9.35
N LEU A 38 5.66 2.50 -10.37
CA LEU A 38 5.15 3.86 -10.52
C LEU A 38 3.62 3.83 -10.72
N PRO A 39 2.83 4.45 -9.83
CA PRO A 39 1.38 4.51 -10.02
C PRO A 39 1.02 5.38 -11.24
N PRO A 40 -0.08 5.06 -11.96
CA PRO A 40 -0.55 5.93 -13.03
C PRO A 40 -1.03 7.27 -12.46
N ARG A 41 -0.83 8.37 -13.19
CA ARG A 41 -1.12 9.72 -12.68
C ARG A 41 -2.56 9.91 -12.18
N TRP A 42 -3.53 9.30 -12.85
CA TRP A 42 -4.94 9.39 -12.47
C TRP A 42 -5.22 8.79 -11.09
N SER A 43 -4.37 7.91 -10.57
CA SER A 43 -4.59 7.26 -9.28
C SER A 43 -4.25 8.15 -8.07
N LEU A 44 -3.70 9.34 -8.31
CA LEU A 44 -3.45 10.34 -7.28
C LEU A 44 -4.61 11.35 -7.16
N GLY A 45 -5.67 11.17 -7.96
CA GLY A 45 -6.88 11.98 -7.91
C GLY A 45 -7.81 11.61 -6.74
N ASN A 46 -8.92 12.32 -6.66
CA ASN A 46 -9.99 11.99 -5.69
C ASN A 46 -10.73 10.71 -6.10
N TYR A 47 -11.16 9.94 -5.12
CA TYR A 47 -11.95 8.72 -5.30
C TYR A 47 -13.28 8.82 -4.56
N ALA A 48 -14.37 8.45 -5.24
CA ALA A 48 -15.67 8.25 -4.64
C ALA A 48 -15.99 6.75 -4.63
N SER A 49 -16.11 6.15 -3.45
CA SER A 49 -16.50 4.75 -3.30
C SER A 49 -17.26 4.54 -2.00
N ARG A 50 -18.22 3.62 -2.03
CA ARG A 50 -19.00 3.20 -0.88
C ARG A 50 -19.40 1.74 -1.04
N PHE A 51 -19.25 0.97 0.03
CA PHE A 51 -19.85 -0.36 0.11
C PHE A 51 -21.38 -0.24 0.27
N GLY A 52 -22.13 -0.99 -0.51
CA GLY A 52 -23.59 -1.07 -0.40
C GLY A 52 -24.38 -0.07 -1.23
N TYR A 53 -23.85 0.39 -2.37
CA TYR A 53 -24.70 0.92 -3.44
C TYR A 53 -25.71 -0.15 -3.88
N ARG A 54 -26.99 0.19 -3.89
CA ARG A 54 -28.06 -0.77 -4.19
C ARG A 54 -28.52 -0.74 -5.64
N ASN A 55 -28.23 0.35 -6.36
CA ASN A 55 -28.57 0.52 -7.75
C ASN A 55 -27.66 1.57 -8.41
N GLU A 56 -27.71 1.62 -9.75
CA GLU A 56 -26.93 2.56 -10.56
C GLU A 56 -27.22 4.03 -10.24
N LYS A 57 -28.48 4.36 -9.90
CA LYS A 57 -28.89 5.74 -9.60
C LYS A 57 -28.09 6.30 -8.43
N GLU A 58 -27.91 5.54 -7.36
CA GLU A 58 -27.13 5.97 -6.19
C GLU A 58 -25.67 6.29 -6.54
N VAL A 59 -25.07 5.53 -7.47
CA VAL A 59 -23.71 5.79 -7.94
C VAL A 59 -23.67 7.06 -8.78
N ARG A 60 -24.60 7.23 -9.73
CA ARG A 60 -24.69 8.43 -10.57
C ARG A 60 -24.95 9.70 -9.77
N ASP A 61 -25.85 9.64 -8.78
CA ASP A 61 -26.11 10.75 -7.87
C ASP A 61 -24.85 11.15 -7.11
N THR A 62 -24.03 10.16 -6.69
CA THR A 62 -22.73 10.43 -6.05
C THR A 62 -21.77 11.14 -7.01
N VAL A 63 -21.64 10.64 -8.24
CA VAL A 63 -20.76 11.23 -9.26
C VAL A 63 -21.17 12.68 -9.56
N ASN A 64 -22.46 12.94 -9.75
CA ASN A 64 -22.97 14.29 -10.01
C ASN A 64 -22.61 15.25 -8.88
N LYS A 65 -22.74 14.81 -7.62
CA LYS A 65 -22.33 15.61 -6.46
C LYS A 65 -20.85 16.03 -6.51
N PHE A 66 -19.95 15.18 -7.01
CA PHE A 66 -18.53 15.54 -7.15
C PHE A 66 -18.24 16.42 -8.37
N ILE A 67 -19.05 16.34 -9.43
CA ILE A 67 -18.94 17.22 -10.60
C ILE A 67 -19.43 18.64 -10.27
N ASP A 68 -20.46 18.76 -9.43
CA ASP A 68 -21.08 20.04 -9.06
C ASP A 68 -20.30 20.82 -7.99
N LEU A 69 -19.26 20.22 -7.37
CA LEU A 69 -18.39 20.83 -6.35
C LEU A 69 -17.19 21.53 -6.99
#